data_AF-A0A9E0QCH5-F1
#
_entry.id   AF-A0A9E0QCH5-F1
#
_cell.length_a   1.000
_cell.length_b   1.000
_cell.length_c   1.000
_cell.angle_alpha   90.00
_cell.angle_beta   90.00
_cell.angle_gamma   90.00
#
_symmetry.space_group_name_H-M   'P 1'
#
loop_
_entity.id
_entity.type
_entity.pdbx_description
1 polymer ?
#
loop_
_entity_poly.entity_id
_entity_poly.type
_entity_poly.pdbx_seq_one_letter_code
_entity_poly.pdbx_strand_id
1 'polypeptide(L)'
;MNKIIVTVFTLCLSTSIMALPPNDKLAIQREISNYFLRYDNNNNSLPEQIRILNFDIDDNAKTIKLEISNSFAAQELTLKSVKKIYKKISKIFPSQYDHYKMIIISCGMPIEQLATDATITDNENNKFWGDIDYHDEPWVTDASRPYNITHGLYDRHISLWASHGRYYDNDKNVWKWQRPNLFGTTEDLFTQTIVVPYLIPMLQNAGACVFTPRERDWQKNEYIVDNDISKASNYLEVNVKGEWKSCEGKG
;
A
#
# COMPACT_ATOMS: atom_id res chain seq x y z
N MET A 1 43.68 -5.91 68.98
CA MET A 1 42.36 -5.39 68.60
C MET A 1 42.46 -4.83 67.19
N ASN A 2 41.70 -5.42 66.27
CA ASN A 2 41.87 -5.30 64.82
C ASN A 2 41.36 -3.94 64.32
N LYS A 3 42.15 -3.25 63.49
CA LYS A 3 41.70 -2.07 62.74
C LYS A 3 41.16 -2.55 61.39
N ILE A 4 39.84 -2.47 61.23
CA ILE A 4 39.16 -2.75 59.96
C ILE A 4 39.24 -1.47 59.12
N ILE A 5 39.90 -1.55 57.97
CA ILE A 5 39.89 -0.50 56.94
C ILE A 5 38.74 -0.83 55.99
N VAL A 6 37.70 0.01 56.00
CA VAL A 6 36.60 -0.06 55.04
C VAL A 6 36.95 0.85 53.86
N THR A 7 37.34 0.26 52.74
CA THR A 7 37.48 0.96 51.46
C THR A 7 36.13 0.93 50.73
N VAL A 8 35.49 2.11 50.63
CA VAL A 8 34.29 2.30 49.82
C VAL A 8 34.70 2.46 48.36
N PHE A 9 34.32 1.51 47.51
CA PHE A 9 34.52 1.55 46.06
C PHE A 9 33.25 2.13 45.42
N THR A 10 33.25 3.42 45.09
CA THR A 10 32.18 4.06 44.33
C THR A 10 32.33 3.71 42.85
N LEU A 11 31.50 2.77 42.39
CA LEU A 11 31.40 2.39 40.99
C LEU A 11 30.48 3.40 40.26
N CYS A 12 31.06 4.41 39.62
CA CYS A 12 30.33 5.29 38.72
C CYS A 12 30.03 4.55 37.40
N LEU A 13 28.86 3.91 37.30
CA LEU A 13 28.29 3.54 36.00
C LEU A 13 27.69 4.79 35.35
N SER A 14 28.45 5.44 34.48
CA SER A 14 27.89 6.38 33.51
C SER A 14 27.29 5.58 32.35
N THR A 15 26.00 5.33 32.36
CA THR A 15 25.28 4.94 31.14
C THR A 15 25.10 6.20 30.30
N SER A 16 25.93 6.35 29.27
CA SER A 16 25.74 7.36 28.25
C SER A 16 24.51 6.98 27.41
N ILE A 17 23.34 7.51 27.74
CA ILE A 17 22.24 7.59 26.78
C ILE A 17 22.67 8.68 25.79
N MET A 18 23.35 8.31 24.71
CA MET A 18 23.68 9.23 23.64
C MET A 18 22.43 9.47 22.79
N ALA A 19 21.50 10.29 23.30
CA ALA A 19 20.61 11.01 22.40
C ALA A 19 21.46 12.10 21.72
N LEU A 20 21.47 12.13 20.39
CA LEU A 20 22.03 13.26 19.63
C LEU A 20 21.45 14.58 20.17
N PRO A 21 22.26 15.61 20.44
CA PRO A 21 21.72 16.93 20.69
C PRO A 21 20.88 17.35 19.46
N PRO A 22 19.70 17.96 19.63
CA PRO A 22 18.76 18.27 18.54
C PRO A 22 19.38 19.00 17.34
N ASN A 23 20.48 19.75 17.56
CA ASN A 23 21.23 20.45 16.51
C ASN A 23 21.88 19.52 15.46
N ASP A 24 22.36 18.34 15.86
CA ASP A 24 23.10 17.46 14.95
C ASP A 24 22.15 16.70 14.02
N LYS A 25 20.98 16.27 14.54
CA LYS A 25 19.92 15.64 13.73
C LYS A 25 19.40 16.60 12.66
N LEU A 26 19.17 17.86 13.02
CA LEU A 26 18.74 18.91 12.09
C LEU A 26 19.82 19.23 11.03
N ALA A 27 21.09 19.25 11.42
CA ALA A 27 22.19 19.46 10.48
C ALA A 27 22.26 18.33 9.44
N ILE A 28 22.17 17.07 9.87
CA ILE A 28 22.13 15.90 8.98
C ILE A 28 20.92 15.99 8.05
N GLN A 29 19.73 16.28 8.59
CA GLN A 29 18.52 16.40 7.79
C GLN A 29 18.63 17.50 6.72
N ARG A 30 19.30 18.61 7.02
CA ARG A 30 19.56 19.69 6.06
C ARG A 30 20.51 19.23 4.94
N GLU A 31 21.58 18.51 5.27
CA GLU A 31 22.50 18.00 4.26
C GLU A 31 21.86 16.92 3.36
N ILE A 32 21.01 16.06 3.91
CA ILE A 32 20.21 15.12 3.12
C ILE A 32 19.25 15.88 2.19
N SER A 33 18.60 16.94 2.69
CA SER A 33 17.73 17.78 1.87
C SER A 33 18.51 18.45 0.73
N ASN A 34 19.72 18.96 1.01
CA ASN A 34 20.62 19.52 -0.01
C ASN A 34 21.03 18.49 -1.05
N TYR A 35 21.26 17.24 -0.64
CA TYR A 35 21.53 16.14 -1.57
C TYR A 35 20.37 15.93 -2.55
N PHE A 36 19.12 15.87 -2.05
CA PHE A 36 17.94 15.68 -2.89
C PHE A 36 17.58 16.91 -3.74
N LEU A 37 17.94 18.11 -3.32
CA LEU A 37 17.82 19.33 -4.15
C LEU A 37 18.74 19.29 -5.38
N ARG A 38 19.90 18.64 -5.27
CA ARG A 38 20.89 18.50 -6.36
C ARG A 38 20.85 17.12 -7.01
N TYR A 39 19.86 16.31 -6.67
CA TYR A 39 19.72 14.98 -7.20
C TYR A 39 19.28 15.06 -8.65
N ASP A 40 20.12 14.51 -9.54
CA ASP A 40 19.86 14.40 -10.96
C ASP A 40 19.66 12.92 -11.30
N ASN A 41 18.55 12.63 -11.99
CA ASN A 41 18.14 11.28 -12.39
C ASN A 41 18.32 11.02 -13.88
N ASN A 42 19.23 11.73 -14.56
CA ASN A 42 19.54 11.56 -15.98
C ASN A 42 18.31 11.80 -16.90
N ASN A 43 17.78 13.03 -16.88
CA ASN A 43 16.82 13.60 -17.84
C ASN A 43 15.32 13.29 -17.66
N ASN A 44 14.87 12.69 -16.55
CA ASN A 44 13.45 12.59 -16.26
C ASN A 44 13.04 13.63 -15.22
N SER A 45 12.37 14.70 -15.62
CA SER A 45 11.79 15.64 -14.66
C SER A 45 10.85 14.90 -13.70
N LEU A 46 11.19 14.87 -12.41
CA LEU A 46 10.29 14.35 -11.39
C LEU A 46 9.05 15.24 -11.31
N PRO A 47 7.84 14.68 -11.05
CA PRO A 47 6.62 15.45 -10.97
C PRO A 47 6.64 16.48 -9.83
N GLU A 48 7.35 16.17 -8.74
CA GLU A 48 7.53 17.05 -7.60
C GLU A 48 8.92 16.92 -6.99
N GLN A 49 9.38 18.01 -6.36
CA GLN A 49 10.63 18.03 -5.60
C GLN A 49 10.64 16.96 -4.51
N ILE A 50 11.75 16.23 -4.40
CA ILE A 50 11.93 15.22 -3.34
C ILE A 50 12.05 15.93 -1.99
N ARG A 51 11.26 15.49 -1.01
CA ARG A 51 11.26 16.00 0.37
C ARG A 51 11.44 14.86 1.37
N ILE A 52 12.02 15.19 2.51
CA ILE A 52 12.07 14.28 3.67
C ILE A 52 10.74 14.40 4.40
N LEU A 53 10.02 13.28 4.53
CA LEU A 53 8.77 13.18 5.28
C LEU A 53 9.04 12.85 6.74
N ASN A 54 9.93 11.89 6.98
CA ASN A 54 10.34 11.48 8.32
C ASN A 54 11.81 11.08 8.32
N PHE A 55 12.50 11.34 9.42
CA PHE A 55 13.89 10.96 9.63
C PHE A 55 14.09 10.54 11.07
N ASP A 56 14.47 9.29 11.26
CA ASP A 56 14.65 8.70 12.58
C ASP A 56 15.94 7.89 12.69
N ILE A 57 16.54 7.95 13.86
CA ILE A 57 17.74 7.20 14.24
C ILE A 57 17.36 6.45 15.51
N ASP A 58 17.32 5.13 15.42
CA ASP A 58 17.08 4.24 16.54
C ASP A 58 18.42 3.64 16.98
N ASP A 59 18.97 4.15 18.08
CA ASP A 59 20.25 3.71 18.64
C ASP A 59 20.16 2.30 19.26
N ASN A 60 18.98 1.87 19.69
CA ASN A 60 18.78 0.53 20.26
C ASN A 60 18.78 -0.52 19.16
N ALA A 61 18.01 -0.30 18.10
CA ALA A 61 17.95 -1.19 16.94
C ALA A 61 19.15 -1.03 16.00
N LYS A 62 19.95 0.04 16.18
CA LYS A 62 21.04 0.46 15.30
C LYS A 62 20.56 0.65 13.86
N THR A 63 19.45 1.38 13.70
CA THR A 63 18.82 1.62 12.39
C THR A 63 18.62 3.10 12.12
N ILE A 64 18.77 3.50 10.86
CA ILE A 64 18.47 4.85 10.38
C ILE A 64 17.35 4.72 9.36
N LYS A 65 16.20 5.32 9.65
CA LYS A 65 15.02 5.30 8.79
C LYS A 65 14.81 6.67 8.17
N LEU A 66 14.84 6.74 6.84
CA LEU A 66 14.64 7.97 6.07
C LEU A 66 13.45 7.79 5.13
N GLU A 67 12.32 8.42 5.47
CA GLU A 67 11.13 8.42 4.61
C GLU A 67 11.15 9.67 3.72
N ILE A 68 11.05 9.46 2.41
CA ILE A 68 11.05 10.52 1.40
C ILE A 68 9.74 10.50 0.61
N SER A 69 9.44 11.62 -0.05
CA SER A 69 8.23 11.77 -0.85
C SER A 69 8.07 10.69 -1.92
N ASN A 70 6.81 10.29 -2.16
CA ASN A 70 6.47 9.27 -3.16
C ASN A 70 6.80 9.70 -4.59
N SER A 71 6.98 11.01 -4.84
CA SER A 71 7.48 11.54 -6.12
C SER A 71 8.82 10.93 -6.54
N PHE A 72 9.63 10.47 -5.57
CA PHE A 72 10.88 9.77 -5.85
C PHE A 72 10.68 8.48 -6.66
N ALA A 73 9.55 7.79 -6.49
CA ALA A 73 9.25 6.54 -7.20
C ALA A 73 8.82 6.75 -8.67
N ALA A 74 8.63 7.99 -9.12
CA ALA A 74 8.24 8.30 -10.50
C ALA A 74 9.38 8.14 -11.52
N GLN A 75 10.62 7.94 -11.07
CA GLN A 75 11.78 7.68 -11.93
C GLN A 75 12.03 6.18 -12.08
N GLU A 76 12.79 5.83 -13.11
CA GLU A 76 13.33 4.48 -13.22
C GLU A 76 14.48 4.27 -12.20
N LEU A 77 14.34 3.25 -11.36
CA LEU A 77 15.36 2.85 -10.40
C LEU A 77 15.98 1.51 -10.82
N THR A 78 17.29 1.41 -10.67
CA THR A 78 18.02 0.15 -10.77
C THR A 78 18.74 -0.11 -9.46
N LEU A 79 19.05 -1.36 -9.13
CA LEU A 79 19.85 -1.70 -7.94
C LEU A 79 21.19 -0.96 -7.94
N LYS A 80 21.74 -0.68 -9.12
CA LYS A 80 22.94 0.15 -9.29
C LYS A 80 22.71 1.61 -8.90
N SER A 81 21.61 2.24 -9.31
CA SER A 81 21.29 3.62 -8.90
C SER A 81 20.98 3.69 -7.41
N VAL A 82 20.20 2.75 -6.88
CA VAL A 82 19.89 2.63 -5.45
C VAL A 82 21.16 2.51 -4.61
N LYS A 83 22.10 1.61 -4.97
CA LYS A 83 23.41 1.50 -4.28
C LYS A 83 24.20 2.81 -4.29
N LYS A 84 24.15 3.58 -5.37
CA LYS A 84 24.80 4.91 -5.44
C LYS A 84 24.15 5.89 -4.47
N ILE A 85 22.82 5.87 -4.33
CA ILE A 85 22.07 6.74 -3.43
C ILE A 85 22.44 6.42 -1.98
N TYR A 86 22.32 5.16 -1.57
CA TYR A 86 22.74 4.71 -0.24
C TYR A 86 24.18 5.13 0.07
N LYS A 87 25.12 4.91 -0.87
CA LYS A 87 26.53 5.31 -0.70
C LYS A 87 26.74 6.82 -0.57
N LYS A 88 25.93 7.64 -1.25
CA LYS A 88 26.05 9.11 -1.17
C LYS A 88 25.46 9.63 0.14
N ILE A 89 24.30 9.11 0.54
CA ILE A 89 23.63 9.50 1.77
C ILE A 89 24.42 9.02 2.99
N SER A 90 24.96 7.79 2.98
CA SER A 90 25.75 7.26 4.10
C SER A 90 26.96 8.14 4.44
N LYS A 91 27.58 8.78 3.45
CA LYS A 91 28.70 9.71 3.64
C LYS A 91 28.35 11.01 4.36
N ILE A 92 27.06 11.36 4.46
CA ILE A 92 26.59 12.53 5.20
C ILE A 92 26.63 12.26 6.70
N PHE A 93 26.53 10.99 7.10
CA PHE A 93 26.50 10.61 8.50
C PHE A 93 27.91 10.57 9.10
N PRO A 94 28.06 11.00 10.37
CA PRO A 94 29.30 10.80 11.12
C PRO A 94 29.64 9.31 11.30
N SER A 95 30.93 9.01 11.49
CA SER A 95 31.46 7.64 11.58
C SER A 95 30.84 6.79 12.70
N GLN A 96 30.27 7.41 13.73
CA GLN A 96 29.55 6.70 14.78
C GLN A 96 28.37 5.86 14.25
N TYR A 97 27.83 6.21 13.08
CA TYR A 97 26.72 5.50 12.43
C TYR A 97 27.15 4.52 11.34
N ASP A 98 28.45 4.31 11.11
CA ASP A 98 28.95 3.42 10.05
C ASP A 98 28.44 1.97 10.17
N HIS A 99 28.08 1.57 11.38
CA HIS A 99 27.56 0.24 11.71
C HIS A 99 26.04 0.17 11.79
N TYR A 100 25.33 1.27 11.52
CA TYR A 100 23.87 1.31 11.54
C TYR A 100 23.31 0.86 10.19
N LYS A 101 22.18 0.13 10.22
CA LYS A 101 21.44 -0.22 9.01
C LYS A 101 20.62 0.97 8.54
N MET A 102 20.96 1.53 7.38
CA MET A 102 20.16 2.57 6.73
C MET A 102 19.04 1.95 5.90
N ILE A 103 17.83 2.49 6.03
CA ILE A 103 16.64 2.12 5.26
C ILE A 103 16.02 3.40 4.73
N ILE A 104 16.03 3.56 3.41
CA ILE A 104 15.39 4.70 2.73
C ILE A 104 14.06 4.22 2.16
N ILE A 105 12.97 4.90 2.49
CA ILE A 105 11.60 4.47 2.20
C ILE A 105 10.90 5.49 1.32
N SER A 106 10.22 5.02 0.28
CA SER A 106 9.30 5.78 -0.56
C SER A 106 8.12 4.88 -0.92
N CYS A 107 6.91 5.42 -1.05
CA CYS A 107 5.69 4.64 -1.27
C CYS A 107 5.47 3.54 -0.20
N GLY A 108 5.93 3.78 1.03
CA GLY A 108 5.84 2.81 2.14
C GLY A 108 6.83 1.65 2.07
N MET A 109 7.72 1.59 1.07
CA MET A 109 8.64 0.46 0.85
C MET A 109 10.10 0.93 0.75
N PRO A 110 11.08 0.09 1.12
CA PRO A 110 12.49 0.36 0.87
C PRO A 110 12.76 0.61 -0.61
N ILE A 111 13.56 1.63 -0.95
CA ILE A 111 13.77 2.05 -2.35
C ILE A 111 14.44 0.98 -3.23
N GLU A 112 15.14 0.00 -2.64
CA GLU A 112 15.67 -1.17 -3.35
C GLU A 112 14.58 -2.10 -3.90
N GLN A 113 13.40 -2.10 -3.29
CA GLN A 113 12.24 -2.86 -3.78
C GLN A 113 11.50 -2.14 -4.92
N LEU A 114 11.81 -0.86 -5.15
CA LEU A 114 11.28 -0.08 -6.27
C LEU A 114 12.14 -0.19 -7.53
N ALA A 115 13.29 -0.88 -7.46
CA ALA A 115 14.17 -1.05 -8.61
C ALA A 115 13.58 -2.06 -9.61
N THR A 116 13.66 -1.74 -10.91
CA THR A 116 13.12 -2.58 -11.99
C THR A 116 13.85 -3.92 -12.14
N ASP A 117 15.11 -3.99 -11.70
CA ASP A 117 15.97 -5.17 -11.65
C ASP A 117 16.06 -5.80 -10.25
N ALA A 118 15.14 -5.45 -9.33
CA ALA A 118 15.06 -6.07 -8.02
C ALA A 118 14.65 -7.56 -8.13
N THR A 119 15.44 -8.44 -7.53
CA THR A 119 15.06 -9.84 -7.34
C THR A 119 14.34 -9.97 -6.00
N ILE A 120 13.02 -10.11 -6.04
CA ILE A 120 12.24 -10.49 -4.87
C ILE A 120 12.52 -11.97 -4.62
N THR A 121 13.22 -12.30 -3.54
CA THR A 121 13.41 -13.70 -3.13
C THR A 121 12.08 -14.28 -2.65
N ASP A 122 11.76 -15.52 -3.00
CA ASP A 122 10.45 -16.14 -2.76
C ASP A 122 9.97 -16.06 -1.29
N ASN A 123 10.89 -16.04 -0.33
CA ASN A 123 10.58 -15.90 1.11
C ASN A 123 10.18 -14.48 1.54
N GLU A 124 10.36 -13.46 0.69
CA GLU A 124 9.92 -12.08 0.93
C GLU A 124 8.59 -11.74 0.25
N ASN A 125 7.99 -12.66 -0.51
CA ASN A 125 6.66 -12.47 -1.13
C ASN A 125 5.58 -12.13 -0.08
N ASN A 126 5.71 -12.65 1.15
CA ASN A 126 4.82 -12.35 2.27
C ASN A 126 5.03 -10.95 2.87
N LYS A 127 6.09 -10.20 2.52
CA LYS A 127 6.32 -8.85 3.06
C LYS A 127 5.43 -7.79 2.40
N PHE A 128 5.05 -7.98 1.14
CA PHE A 128 4.22 -7.00 0.42
C PHE A 128 2.75 -7.11 0.77
N TRP A 129 2.27 -8.35 0.98
CA TRP A 129 0.86 -8.62 1.20
C TRP A 129 0.53 -8.97 2.65
N GLY A 130 1.52 -9.28 3.50
CA GLY A 130 1.27 -9.75 4.85
C GLY A 130 0.64 -11.14 4.88
N ASP A 131 -0.13 -11.42 5.93
CA ASP A 131 -0.97 -12.61 6.02
C ASP A 131 -2.32 -12.35 5.34
N ILE A 132 -2.37 -12.62 4.03
CA ILE A 132 -3.59 -12.56 3.21
C ILE A 132 -4.14 -13.94 2.90
N ASP A 133 -3.50 -14.99 3.43
CA ASP A 133 -3.95 -16.34 3.21
C ASP A 133 -5.19 -16.57 4.08
N TYR A 134 -6.32 -16.69 3.42
CA TYR A 134 -7.53 -17.19 4.05
C TYR A 134 -7.34 -18.68 4.39
N HIS A 135 -7.82 -19.07 5.57
CA HIS A 135 -7.58 -20.41 6.14
C HIS A 135 -8.86 -21.15 6.54
N ASP A 136 -10.02 -20.51 6.39
CA ASP A 136 -11.32 -21.13 6.66
C ASP A 136 -11.87 -21.77 5.36
N GLU A 137 -13.11 -22.26 5.39
CA GLU A 137 -13.74 -22.84 4.19
C GLU A 137 -14.08 -21.75 3.15
N PRO A 138 -13.98 -22.05 1.84
CA PRO A 138 -14.35 -21.10 0.80
C PRO A 138 -15.79 -20.58 0.97
N TRP A 139 -16.01 -19.29 0.75
CA TRP A 139 -17.35 -18.67 0.91
C TRP A 139 -18.42 -19.34 0.06
N VAL A 140 -18.05 -19.84 -1.12
CA VAL A 140 -18.93 -20.55 -2.05
C VAL A 140 -18.14 -21.67 -2.71
N THR A 141 -18.75 -22.85 -2.82
CA THR A 141 -18.21 -23.99 -3.57
C THR A 141 -19.23 -24.48 -4.60
N ASP A 142 -18.72 -24.93 -5.74
CA ASP A 142 -19.57 -25.52 -6.78
C ASP A 142 -19.86 -26.99 -6.46
N ALA A 143 -21.03 -27.25 -5.90
CA ALA A 143 -21.48 -28.59 -5.53
C ALA A 143 -21.65 -29.55 -6.73
N SER A 144 -21.73 -29.02 -7.95
CA SER A 144 -21.89 -29.82 -9.17
C SER A 144 -20.56 -30.24 -9.79
N ARG A 145 -19.45 -29.67 -9.32
CA ARG A 145 -18.12 -29.93 -9.90
C ARG A 145 -17.65 -31.35 -9.60
N PRO A 146 -17.28 -32.17 -10.61
CA PRO A 146 -16.94 -33.57 -10.38
C PRO A 146 -15.49 -33.80 -9.94
N TYR A 147 -14.69 -32.75 -9.71
CA TYR A 147 -13.28 -32.85 -9.35
C TYR A 147 -12.86 -31.70 -8.41
N ASN A 148 -11.81 -31.95 -7.62
CA ASN A 148 -11.19 -30.95 -6.76
C ASN A 148 -10.02 -30.27 -7.48
N ILE A 149 -9.83 -28.98 -7.21
CA ILE A 149 -8.71 -28.21 -7.75
C ILE A 149 -7.59 -28.21 -6.72
N THR A 150 -6.45 -28.79 -7.08
CA THR A 150 -5.31 -28.98 -6.15
C THR A 150 -4.12 -28.07 -6.43
N HIS A 151 -4.02 -27.52 -7.65
CA HIS A 151 -2.88 -26.69 -8.09
C HIS A 151 -3.34 -25.36 -8.73
N GLY A 152 -4.54 -24.90 -8.36
CA GLY A 152 -5.12 -23.66 -8.85
C GLY A 152 -5.26 -22.61 -7.76
N LEU A 153 -6.30 -21.81 -7.88
CA LEU A 153 -6.71 -20.76 -6.95
C LEU A 153 -7.77 -21.25 -5.95
N TYR A 154 -7.77 -22.55 -5.61
CA TYR A 154 -8.68 -23.08 -4.60
C TYR A 154 -8.53 -22.30 -3.29
N ASP A 155 -9.66 -21.96 -2.68
CA ASP A 155 -9.75 -21.17 -1.44
C ASP A 155 -9.15 -19.75 -1.50
N ARG A 156 -8.95 -19.22 -2.72
CA ARG A 156 -8.56 -17.82 -2.91
C ARG A 156 -9.77 -16.95 -3.16
N HIS A 157 -9.88 -15.84 -2.44
CA HIS A 157 -10.95 -14.85 -2.64
C HIS A 157 -10.40 -13.65 -3.40
N ILE A 158 -11.01 -13.36 -4.55
CA ILE A 158 -10.56 -12.31 -5.45
C ILE A 158 -11.71 -11.34 -5.66
N SER A 159 -11.53 -10.11 -5.20
CA SER A 159 -12.42 -9.01 -5.57
C SER A 159 -11.94 -8.40 -6.88
N LEU A 160 -12.81 -8.36 -7.88
CA LEU A 160 -12.50 -7.98 -9.25
C LEU A 160 -13.42 -6.86 -9.74
N TRP A 161 -12.81 -5.78 -10.20
CA TRP A 161 -13.49 -4.64 -10.77
C TRP A 161 -13.22 -4.59 -12.27
N ALA A 162 -14.26 -4.73 -13.08
CA ALA A 162 -14.20 -4.25 -14.45
C ALA A 162 -14.15 -2.71 -14.37
N SER A 163 -12.97 -2.12 -14.57
CA SER A 163 -12.70 -0.70 -14.36
C SER A 163 -13.76 0.23 -14.99
N HIS A 164 -13.91 1.40 -14.35
CA HIS A 164 -14.70 2.58 -14.72
C HIS A 164 -16.23 2.47 -14.60
N GLY A 165 -16.89 3.58 -14.92
CA GLY A 165 -18.29 3.83 -14.67
C GLY A 165 -18.62 5.30 -14.94
N ARG A 166 -19.87 5.66 -14.68
CA ARG A 166 -20.28 7.07 -14.79
C ARG A 166 -19.87 7.81 -13.53
N TYR A 167 -19.41 9.04 -13.70
CA TYR A 167 -19.29 10.01 -12.62
C TYR A 167 -20.18 11.21 -12.90
N TYR A 168 -20.58 11.90 -11.83
CA TYR A 168 -21.37 13.11 -11.94
C TYR A 168 -20.45 14.31 -12.14
N ASP A 169 -20.60 15.00 -13.27
CA ASP A 169 -19.92 16.25 -13.57
C ASP A 169 -20.75 17.40 -12.98
N ASN A 170 -20.28 17.99 -11.88
CA ASN A 170 -20.98 19.07 -11.17
C ASN A 170 -21.11 20.34 -12.03
N ASP A 171 -20.09 20.69 -12.82
CA ASP A 171 -20.09 21.90 -13.63
C ASP A 171 -21.14 21.82 -14.74
N LYS A 172 -21.30 20.61 -15.31
CA LYS A 172 -22.23 20.34 -16.40
C LYS A 172 -23.57 19.77 -15.95
N ASN A 173 -23.73 19.45 -14.66
CA ASN A 173 -24.90 18.78 -14.09
C ASN A 173 -25.33 17.53 -14.86
N VAL A 174 -24.36 16.70 -15.28
CA VAL A 174 -24.64 15.46 -16.04
C VAL A 174 -23.78 14.30 -15.57
N TRP A 175 -24.36 13.11 -15.58
CA TRP A 175 -23.61 11.87 -15.48
C TRP A 175 -22.88 11.58 -16.79
N LYS A 176 -21.56 11.41 -16.76
CA LYS A 176 -20.76 11.09 -17.95
C LYS A 176 -19.79 9.94 -17.68
N TRP A 177 -19.41 9.25 -18.75
CA TRP A 177 -18.36 8.23 -18.67
C TRP A 177 -17.03 8.84 -18.24
N GLN A 178 -16.24 8.08 -17.50
CA GLN A 178 -14.95 8.55 -17.02
C GLN A 178 -13.95 8.71 -18.17
N ARG A 179 -14.03 7.85 -19.19
CA ARG A 179 -13.15 7.90 -20.36
C ARG A 179 -13.89 8.46 -21.58
N PRO A 180 -13.19 9.23 -22.43
CA PRO A 180 -13.75 9.69 -23.69
C PRO A 180 -14.01 8.50 -24.61
N ASN A 181 -14.99 8.65 -25.51
CA ASN A 181 -15.18 7.67 -26.58
C ASN A 181 -14.00 7.75 -27.54
N LEU A 182 -13.23 6.66 -27.64
CA LEU A 182 -12.08 6.55 -28.50
C LEU A 182 -12.33 5.43 -29.53
N PHE A 183 -12.13 5.72 -30.80
CA PHE A 183 -12.27 4.74 -31.90
C PHE A 183 -13.62 4.00 -31.93
N GLY A 184 -14.70 4.67 -31.52
CA GLY A 184 -16.04 4.07 -31.46
C GLY A 184 -16.28 3.16 -30.26
N THR A 185 -15.36 3.12 -29.28
CA THR A 185 -15.51 2.35 -28.04
C THR A 185 -15.69 3.29 -26.85
N THR A 186 -16.50 2.86 -25.89
CA THR A 186 -16.56 3.44 -24.54
C THR A 186 -15.84 2.47 -23.61
N GLU A 187 -14.62 2.80 -23.20
CA GLU A 187 -13.76 1.94 -22.37
C GLU A 187 -14.50 1.44 -21.11
N ASP A 188 -15.29 2.31 -20.48
CA ASP A 188 -16.09 2.03 -19.29
C ASP A 188 -17.10 0.88 -19.46
N LEU A 189 -17.56 0.66 -20.69
CA LEU A 189 -18.44 -0.45 -21.05
C LEU A 189 -17.66 -1.64 -21.63
N PHE A 190 -16.57 -1.35 -22.36
CA PHE A 190 -15.79 -2.35 -23.07
C PHE A 190 -15.13 -3.36 -22.13
N THR A 191 -14.55 -2.92 -21.01
CA THR A 191 -13.85 -3.81 -20.06
C THR A 191 -14.76 -4.92 -19.54
N GLN A 192 -16.05 -4.62 -19.30
CA GLN A 192 -17.03 -5.60 -18.82
C GLN A 192 -17.23 -6.76 -19.81
N THR A 193 -17.15 -6.48 -21.12
CA THR A 193 -17.31 -7.49 -22.18
C THR A 193 -16.19 -8.53 -22.20
N ILE A 194 -15.05 -8.23 -21.54
CA ILE A 194 -13.94 -9.16 -21.35
C ILE A 194 -14.02 -9.80 -19.95
N VAL A 195 -14.25 -8.97 -18.93
CA VAL A 195 -14.17 -9.41 -17.53
C VAL A 195 -15.29 -10.40 -17.17
N VAL A 196 -16.55 -10.09 -17.49
CA VAL A 196 -17.70 -10.89 -17.06
C VAL A 196 -17.76 -12.27 -17.73
N PRO A 197 -17.62 -12.38 -19.07
CA PRO A 197 -17.75 -13.68 -19.75
C PRO A 197 -16.46 -14.49 -19.82
N TYR A 198 -15.27 -13.90 -19.61
CA TYR A 198 -14.00 -14.63 -19.73
C TYR A 198 -13.19 -14.63 -18.44
N LEU A 199 -12.79 -13.47 -17.91
CA LEU A 199 -11.86 -13.42 -16.78
C LEU A 199 -12.46 -14.02 -15.51
N ILE A 200 -13.70 -13.64 -15.15
CA ILE A 200 -14.34 -14.19 -13.95
C ILE A 200 -14.51 -15.71 -14.08
N PRO A 201 -15.07 -16.27 -15.17
CA PRO A 201 -15.12 -17.72 -15.34
C PRO A 201 -13.76 -18.40 -15.31
N MET A 202 -12.71 -17.81 -15.89
CA MET A 202 -11.35 -18.38 -15.82
C MET A 202 -10.86 -18.52 -14.38
N LEU A 203 -11.02 -17.48 -13.56
CA LEU A 203 -10.62 -17.49 -12.15
C LEU A 203 -11.46 -18.47 -11.31
N GLN A 204 -12.78 -18.49 -11.53
CA GLN A 204 -13.70 -19.43 -10.85
C GLN A 204 -13.42 -20.89 -11.26
N ASN A 205 -13.07 -21.13 -12.53
CA ASN A 205 -12.67 -22.45 -12.99
C ASN A 205 -11.32 -22.87 -12.42
N ALA A 206 -10.42 -21.92 -12.16
CA ALA A 206 -9.19 -22.14 -11.41
C ALA A 206 -9.43 -22.32 -9.90
N GLY A 207 -10.65 -22.13 -9.39
CA GLY A 207 -11.02 -22.46 -8.00
C GLY A 207 -11.22 -21.26 -7.08
N ALA A 208 -11.04 -20.04 -7.59
CA ALA A 208 -11.21 -18.83 -6.80
C ALA A 208 -12.69 -18.53 -6.52
N CYS A 209 -12.99 -18.00 -5.34
CA CYS A 209 -14.23 -17.27 -5.10
C CYS A 209 -14.04 -15.84 -5.62
N VAL A 210 -14.78 -15.46 -6.66
CA VAL A 210 -14.65 -14.15 -7.30
C VAL A 210 -15.84 -13.27 -6.95
N PHE A 211 -15.57 -12.14 -6.31
CA PHE A 211 -16.54 -11.10 -6.02
C PHE A 211 -16.40 -9.95 -7.04
N THR A 212 -17.52 -9.40 -7.49
CA THR A 212 -17.55 -8.18 -8.32
C THR A 212 -18.61 -7.24 -7.76
N PRO A 213 -18.32 -5.93 -7.64
CA PRO A 213 -19.29 -4.95 -7.16
C PRO A 213 -20.38 -4.63 -8.20
N ARG A 214 -20.17 -5.00 -9.46
CA ARG A 214 -21.13 -4.84 -10.54
C ARG A 214 -21.87 -6.15 -10.75
N GLU A 215 -23.19 -6.04 -10.86
CA GLU A 215 -24.04 -7.17 -11.22
C GLU A 215 -23.61 -7.75 -12.58
N ARG A 216 -23.57 -9.08 -12.65
CA ARG A 216 -23.09 -9.82 -13.82
C ARG A 216 -24.19 -10.04 -14.85
N ASP A 217 -25.43 -10.19 -14.36
CA ASP A 217 -26.60 -10.46 -15.17
C ASP A 217 -27.38 -9.17 -15.46
N TRP A 218 -27.91 -9.09 -16.66
CA TRP A 218 -28.75 -7.97 -17.07
C TRP A 218 -30.14 -8.13 -16.48
N GLN A 219 -30.47 -7.32 -15.49
CA GLN A 219 -31.79 -7.35 -14.87
C GLN A 219 -32.25 -5.94 -14.48
N LYS A 220 -33.57 -5.76 -14.31
CA LYS A 220 -34.20 -4.44 -14.15
C LYS A 220 -34.56 -4.09 -12.69
N ASN A 221 -34.44 -5.05 -11.79
CA ASN A 221 -34.73 -4.87 -10.38
C ASN A 221 -33.52 -4.19 -9.72
N GLU A 222 -33.79 -3.10 -9.03
CA GLU A 222 -32.80 -2.38 -8.24
C GLU A 222 -32.94 -2.81 -6.78
N TYR A 223 -31.84 -3.23 -6.16
CA TYR A 223 -31.75 -3.53 -4.74
C TYR A 223 -30.72 -2.60 -4.11
N ILE A 224 -31.16 -1.76 -3.19
CA ILE A 224 -30.29 -0.85 -2.42
C ILE A 224 -30.09 -1.48 -1.04
N VAL A 225 -28.87 -1.93 -0.78
CA VAL A 225 -28.49 -2.48 0.52
C VAL A 225 -27.79 -1.38 1.30
N ASP A 226 -28.50 -0.82 2.28
CA ASP A 226 -27.98 0.15 3.21
C ASP A 226 -27.64 -0.55 4.54
N ASN A 227 -26.42 -0.33 5.05
CA ASN A 227 -25.96 -0.92 6.32
C ASN A 227 -26.32 -0.03 7.52
N ASP A 228 -27.15 0.99 7.33
CA ASP A 228 -27.71 1.78 8.40
C ASP A 228 -28.61 0.95 9.32
N ILE A 229 -28.50 1.20 10.64
CA ILE A 229 -29.04 0.40 11.74
C ILE A 229 -30.57 0.23 11.63
N SER A 230 -31.01 -0.87 11.03
CA SER A 230 -32.33 -1.43 11.30
C SER A 230 -32.19 -2.58 12.27
N LYS A 231 -32.88 -2.52 13.43
CA LYS A 231 -33.01 -3.65 14.37
C LYS A 231 -33.89 -4.80 13.84
N ALA A 232 -34.18 -4.85 12.54
CA ALA A 232 -34.87 -5.97 11.90
C ALA A 232 -34.42 -6.15 10.45
N SER A 233 -33.99 -7.36 10.11
CA SER A 233 -33.94 -7.81 8.72
C SER A 233 -35.33 -8.33 8.35
N ASN A 234 -36.11 -7.57 7.60
CA ASN A 234 -37.16 -8.16 6.78
C ASN A 234 -37.01 -7.62 5.37
N TYR A 235 -36.55 -8.51 4.48
CA TYR A 235 -36.72 -8.37 3.05
C TYR A 235 -38.19 -8.06 2.74
N LEU A 236 -38.47 -6.99 1.99
CA LEU A 236 -39.81 -6.58 1.61
C LEU A 236 -39.84 -6.16 0.14
N GLU A 237 -40.51 -6.96 -0.70
CA GLU A 237 -40.80 -6.60 -2.09
C GLU A 237 -42.09 -5.78 -2.17
N VAL A 238 -42.00 -4.46 -2.12
CA VAL A 238 -43.13 -3.58 -2.46
C VAL A 238 -42.67 -2.46 -3.37
N ASN A 239 -43.46 -2.19 -4.41
CA ASN A 239 -43.25 -1.06 -5.30
C ASN A 239 -43.70 0.23 -4.58
N VAL A 240 -42.82 0.81 -3.76
CA VAL A 240 -43.14 2.01 -2.98
C VAL A 240 -43.08 3.24 -3.87
N LYS A 241 -44.26 3.76 -4.22
CA LYS A 241 -44.43 5.11 -4.79
C LYS A 241 -44.25 6.18 -3.70
N GLY A 242 -43.06 6.27 -3.09
CA GLY A 242 -42.72 7.25 -2.05
C GLY A 242 -41.64 8.23 -2.50
N GLU A 243 -41.72 9.47 -2.01
CA GLU A 243 -40.62 10.44 -2.17
C GLU A 243 -39.47 10.11 -1.21
N TRP A 244 -38.24 10.20 -1.72
CA TRP A 244 -37.01 10.03 -0.93
C TRP A 244 -36.92 11.07 0.18
N LYS A 245 -36.53 10.64 1.39
CA LYS A 245 -36.29 11.52 2.55
C LYS A 245 -34.89 11.30 3.11
N SER A 246 -34.28 12.37 3.62
CA SER A 246 -32.98 12.32 4.29
C SER A 246 -33.07 11.49 5.57
N CYS A 247 -32.09 10.59 5.78
CA CYS A 247 -31.94 9.87 7.04
C CYS A 247 -31.42 10.80 8.15
N GLU A 248 -31.73 10.48 9.41
CA GLU A 248 -31.31 11.28 10.58
C GLU A 248 -29.84 11.03 10.98
N GLY A 249 -29.17 10.05 10.35
CA GLY A 249 -27.77 9.70 10.58
C GLY A 249 -26.82 10.30 9.53
N LYS A 250 -25.54 10.44 9.90
CA LYS A 250 -24.45 10.72 8.94
C LYS A 250 -23.73 9.41 8.63
N GLY A 251 -23.61 9.09 7.35
CA GLY A 251 -22.75 8.02 6.84
C GLY A 251 -21.27 8.37 6.87
#